data_AF-A0A285PNH0-F1
#
_entry.id   AF-A0A285PNH0-F1
#
_cell.length_a   1.000
_cell.length_b   1.000
_cell.length_c   1.000
_cell.angle_alpha   90.00
_cell.angle_beta   90.00
_cell.angle_gamma   90.00
#
_symmetry.space_group_name_H-M   'P 1'
#
loop_
_entity.id
_entity.type
_entity.pdbx_description
1 polymer ?
#
loop_
_entity_poly.entity_id
_entity_poly.type
_entity_poly.pdbx_seq_one_letter_code
_entity_poly.pdbx_strand_id
1 'polypeptide(L)'
;MAENSNIEWRPIETAPKDGTVIDVLLWGTSRMPNVQWGMTDGMAVDIETWIDTFSAMPVWGPSESPEIVTHWLPIPPAPHAFPDGEGV
;
A
#
# COMPACT_ATOMS: atom_id res chain seq x y z
N MET A 1 -14.54 -21.94 5.27
CA MET A 1 -14.01 -21.20 6.43
C MET A 1 -12.82 -20.42 5.92
N ALA A 2 -12.97 -19.14 5.60
CA ALA A 2 -11.83 -18.34 5.18
C ALA A 2 -10.99 -18.08 6.45
N GLU A 3 -9.75 -18.55 6.45
CA GLU A 3 -8.80 -18.22 7.51
C GLU A 3 -8.78 -16.70 7.65
N ASN A 4 -9.16 -16.20 8.83
CA ASN A 4 -8.69 -14.91 9.29
C ASN A 4 -7.17 -15.05 9.40
N SER A 5 -6.46 -14.89 8.28
CA SER A 5 -5.05 -14.56 8.30
C SER A 5 -4.95 -13.39 9.27
N ASN A 6 -4.18 -13.57 10.34
CA ASN A 6 -3.95 -12.54 11.33
C ASN A 6 -3.17 -11.42 10.63
N ILE A 7 -3.90 -10.55 9.92
CA ILE A 7 -3.35 -9.48 9.09
C ILE A 7 -2.94 -8.39 10.08
N GLU A 8 -1.72 -8.52 10.56
CA GLU A 8 -1.09 -7.59 11.49
C GLU A 8 -0.29 -6.54 10.73
N TRP A 9 -0.32 -5.31 11.24
CA TRP A 9 0.56 -4.23 10.78
C TRP A 9 2.02 -4.61 11.02
N ARG A 10 2.84 -4.47 9.98
CA ARG A 10 4.27 -4.81 10.01
C ARG A 10 5.11 -3.53 9.89
N PRO A 11 6.31 -3.46 10.47
CA PRO A 11 7.20 -2.30 10.31
C PRO A 11 7.46 -1.99 8.84
N ILE A 12 7.46 -0.71 8.46
CA ILE A 12 7.59 -0.29 7.06
C ILE A 12 8.90 -0.75 6.42
N GLU A 13 9.98 -0.98 7.19
CA GLU A 13 11.26 -1.44 6.63
C GLU A 13 11.17 -2.86 6.04
N THR A 14 10.13 -3.61 6.42
CA THR A 14 9.87 -4.97 5.93
C THR A 14 8.94 -5.02 4.72
N ALA A 15 8.46 -3.86 4.26
CA ALA A 15 7.51 -3.78 3.17
C ALA A 15 8.14 -4.16 1.82
N PRO A 16 7.37 -4.82 0.93
CA PRO A 16 7.85 -5.18 -0.39
C PRO A 16 8.08 -3.92 -1.24
N LYS A 17 9.25 -3.83 -1.88
CA LYS A 17 9.65 -2.73 -2.77
C LYS A 17 9.67 -3.12 -4.25
N ASP A 18 8.88 -4.13 -4.60
CA ASP A 18 8.78 -4.74 -5.93
C ASP A 18 7.55 -4.27 -6.72
N GLY A 19 6.88 -3.21 -6.25
CA GLY A 19 5.63 -2.71 -6.83
C GLY A 19 4.37 -3.39 -6.28
N THR A 20 4.50 -4.29 -5.30
CA THR A 20 3.34 -4.83 -4.59
C THR A 20 2.51 -3.71 -3.95
N VAL A 21 1.20 -3.76 -4.16
CA VAL A 21 0.26 -2.81 -3.56
C VAL A 21 -0.07 -3.22 -2.13
N ILE A 22 0.09 -2.27 -1.22
CA ILE A 22 -0.06 -2.41 0.23
C ILE A 22 -0.93 -1.28 0.77
N ASP A 23 -1.36 -1.39 2.01
CA ASP A 23 -1.80 -0.23 2.78
C ASP A 23 -0.67 0.20 3.70
N VAL A 24 -0.62 1.48 4.03
CA VAL A 24 0.37 2.03 4.96
C VAL A 24 -0.28 2.79 6.11
N LEU A 25 0.45 2.89 7.22
CA LEU A 25 0.05 3.61 8.42
C LEU A 25 0.89 4.90 8.57
N LEU A 26 0.25 6.03 8.33
CA LEU A 26 0.80 7.37 8.48
C LEU A 26 0.73 7.83 9.93
N TRP A 27 1.83 8.36 10.45
CA TRP A 27 1.97 8.88 11.81
C TRP A 27 1.56 7.87 12.90
N GLY A 28 1.59 6.57 12.58
CA GLY A 28 1.10 5.50 13.45
C GLY A 28 -0.41 5.51 13.72
N THR A 29 -1.20 6.35 13.04
CA THR A 29 -2.62 6.56 13.36
C THR A 29 -3.57 6.54 12.17
N SER A 30 -3.11 6.91 10.97
CA SER A 30 -3.97 7.04 9.79
C SER A 30 -3.62 6.00 8.73
N ARG A 31 -4.60 5.19 8.30
CA ARG A 31 -4.41 4.23 7.21
C ARG A 31 -4.57 4.94 5.87
N MET A 32 -3.58 4.80 5.00
CA MET A 32 -3.66 5.13 3.58
C MET A 32 -3.65 3.84 2.76
N PRO A 33 -4.73 3.53 2.02
CA PRO A 33 -4.81 2.31 1.24
C PRO A 33 -4.17 2.45 -0.14
N ASN A 34 -3.90 1.33 -0.79
CA ASN A 34 -3.46 1.25 -2.20
C ASN A 34 -2.18 2.05 -2.52
N VAL A 35 -1.14 1.79 -1.76
CA VAL A 35 0.19 2.40 -1.89
C VAL A 35 1.16 1.37 -2.47
N GLN A 36 2.13 1.81 -3.27
CA GLN A 36 3.20 0.95 -3.78
C GLN A 36 4.55 1.65 -3.74
N TRP A 37 5.65 0.89 -3.69
CA TRP A 37 6.98 1.45 -3.89
C TRP A 37 7.16 1.75 -5.39
N GLY A 38 7.64 2.95 -5.71
CA GLY A 38 7.88 3.33 -7.10
C GLY A 38 8.66 4.62 -7.24
N MET A 39 8.84 5.03 -8.49
CA MET A 39 9.51 6.28 -8.85
C MET A 39 8.46 7.35 -9.14
N THR A 40 8.60 8.51 -8.51
CA THR A 40 7.81 9.71 -8.86
C THR A 40 8.67 10.63 -9.70
N ASP A 41 8.11 11.16 -10.79
CA ASP A 41 8.72 12.20 -11.61
C ASP A 41 8.20 13.57 -11.12
N GLY A 42 8.72 14.01 -9.98
CA GLY A 42 8.27 15.22 -9.32
C GLY A 42 9.05 16.45 -9.79
N MET A 43 8.80 16.95 -11.01
CA MET A 43 9.22 18.23 -11.64
C MET A 43 10.70 18.71 -11.50
N ALA A 44 11.57 18.06 -10.73
CA ALA A 44 12.95 18.49 -10.49
C ALA A 44 13.92 17.35 -10.15
N VAL A 45 13.45 16.22 -9.61
CA VAL A 45 14.28 15.05 -9.30
C VAL A 45 13.44 13.79 -9.24
N ASP A 46 13.91 12.72 -9.86
CA ASP A 46 13.34 11.40 -9.67
C ASP A 46 13.67 10.91 -8.25
N ILE A 47 12.64 10.56 -7.48
CA ILE A 47 12.81 9.94 -6.17
C ILE A 47 12.07 8.61 -6.11
N GLU A 48 12.72 7.60 -5.55
CA GLU A 48 12.06 6.34 -5.20
C GLU A 48 11.39 6.47 -3.84
N THR A 49 10.09 6.21 -3.79
CA THR A 49 9.25 6.49 -2.62
C THR A 49 7.99 5.62 -2.60
N TRP A 50 7.22 5.69 -1.52
CA TRP A 50 5.86 5.15 -1.49
C TRP A 50 4.92 6.12 -2.22
N ILE A 51 4.16 5.59 -3.17
CA ILE A 51 3.32 6.33 -4.10
C ILE A 51 1.88 5.83 -3.95
N ASP A 52 0.94 6.76 -3.86
CA ASP A 52 -0.48 6.47 -3.96
C ASP A 52 -0.81 6.02 -5.40
N THR A 53 -1.34 4.81 -5.54
CA THR A 53 -1.59 4.21 -6.86
C THR A 53 -2.67 4.93 -7.66
N PHE A 54 -3.53 5.71 -7.00
CA PHE A 54 -4.61 6.43 -7.67
C PHE A 54 -4.13 7.75 -8.28
N SER A 55 -3.38 8.54 -7.51
CA SER A 55 -2.89 9.86 -7.91
C SER A 55 -1.51 9.83 -8.56
N ALA A 56 -0.78 8.71 -8.45
CA ALA A 56 0.63 8.59 -8.81
C ALA A 56 1.53 9.64 -8.11
N MET A 57 1.07 10.17 -6.98
CA MET A 57 1.81 11.13 -6.18
C MET A 57 2.46 10.44 -4.97
N PRO A 58 3.59 10.96 -4.48
CA PRO A 58 4.16 10.51 -3.21
C PRO A 58 3.15 10.59 -2.08
N VAL A 59 3.20 9.58 -1.20
CA VAL A 59 2.36 9.51 0.00
C VAL A 59 2.62 10.68 0.96
N TRP A 60 3.80 11.29 0.90
CA TRP A 60 4.17 12.46 1.69
C TRP A 60 4.65 13.61 0.80
N GLY A 61 4.40 14.83 1.25
CA GLY A 61 4.84 16.04 0.56
C GLY A 61 6.35 16.28 0.67
N PRO A 62 6.90 17.21 -0.13
CA PRO A 62 8.33 17.54 -0.15
C PRO A 62 8.83 18.17 1.17
N SER A 63 7.93 18.61 2.05
CA SER A 63 8.26 19.18 3.36
C SER A 63 8.07 18.19 4.51
N GLU A 64 7.64 16.96 4.23
CA GLU A 64 7.38 15.93 5.23
C GLU A 64 8.52 14.89 5.25
N SER A 65 8.77 14.32 6.43
CA SER A 65 9.77 13.26 6.60
C SER A 65 9.26 11.94 6.01
N PRO A 66 10.10 11.12 5.35
CA PRO A 66 9.70 9.76 4.95
C PRO A 66 9.33 8.87 6.14
N GLU A 67 9.76 9.21 7.37
CA GLU A 67 9.46 8.48 8.61
C GLU A 67 7.98 8.55 9.02
N ILE A 68 7.16 9.36 8.34
CA ILE A 68 5.72 9.41 8.62
C ILE A 68 5.04 8.07 8.29
N VAL A 69 5.58 7.31 7.35
CA VAL A 69 5.08 5.98 7.02
C VAL A 69 5.75 4.99 7.96
N THR A 70 4.99 4.44 8.90
CA THR A 70 5.55 3.65 10.00
C THR A 70 5.34 2.14 9.85
N HIS A 71 4.19 1.75 9.30
CA HIS A 71 3.81 0.36 9.15
C HIS A 71 3.11 0.11 7.81
N TRP A 72 3.05 -1.15 7.41
CA TRP A 72 2.32 -1.60 6.23
C TRP A 72 1.43 -2.80 6.52
N LEU A 73 0.45 -2.98 5.63
CA LEU A 73 -0.47 -4.11 5.62
C LEU A 73 -0.56 -4.68 4.20
N PRO A 74 -0.48 -6.01 4.01
CA PRO A 74 -0.81 -6.61 2.72
C PRO A 74 -2.30 -6.40 2.42
N ILE A 75 -2.62 -6.05 1.17
CA ILE A 75 -4.00 -6.03 0.71
C ILE A 75 -4.49 -7.48 0.62
N PRO A 76 -5.62 -7.84 1.26
CA PRO A 76 -6.17 -9.18 1.14
C PRO A 76 -6.51 -9.47 -0.33
N PRO A 77 -6.30 -10.71 -0.81
CA PRO A 77 -6.81 -11.08 -2.13
C PRO A 77 -8.31 -10.84 -2.17
N ALA A 78 -8.82 -10.39 -3.33
CA ALA A 78 -10.25 -10.24 -3.52
C ALA A 78 -10.96 -11.55 -3.15
N PRO A 79 -12.10 -11.50 -2.44
CA PRO A 79 -12.86 -12.71 -2.17
C PRO A 79 -13.14 -13.39 -3.50
N HIS A 80 -12.81 -14.67 -3.61
CA HIS A 80 -13.04 -15.44 -4.83
C HIS A 80 -14.49 -15.23 -5.25
N ALA A 81 -14.70 -14.67 -6.45
CA ALA A 81 -16.01 -14.67 -7.06
C ALA A 81 -16.48 -16.13 -7.09
N PHE A 82 -17.65 -16.40 -6.53
CA PHE A 82 -18.29 -17.70 -6.70
C PHE A 82 -18.36 -17.95 -8.22
N PRO A 83 -17.97 -19.14 -8.72
CA PRO A 83 -18.16 -19.45 -10.13
C PRO A 83 -19.66 -19.26 -10.41
N ASP A 84 -19.96 -18.38 -11.37
CA ASP A 84 -21.32 -18.14 -11.85
C ASP A 84 -22.03 -19.47 -11.99
N GLY A 85 -23.10 -19.65 -11.22
CA GLY A 85 -23.88 -20.88 -11.23
C GLY A 85 -24.41 -21.13 -12.63
N GLU A 86 -23.86 -22.12 -13.32
CA GLU A 86 -24.61 -22.88 -14.31
C GLU A 86 -25.81 -23.51 -13.58
N GLY A 87 -27.00 -23.04 -13.92
CA GLY A 87 -28.23 -23.48 -13.29
C GLY A 87 -29.48 -22.85 -13.88
N VAL A 88 -29.69 -23.03 -15.19
CA VAL A 88 -31.02 -23.15 -15.81
C VAL A 88 -31.01 -24.17 -16.93
#